data_AF-A0A323U0G2-F1
#
_entry.id   AF-A0A323U0G2-F1
#
_cell.length_a   1.000
_cell.length_b   1.000
_cell.length_c   1.000
_cell.angle_alpha   90.00
_cell.angle_beta   90.00
_cell.angle_gamma   90.00
#
_symmetry.space_group_name_H-M   'P 1'
#
loop_
_entity.id
_entity.type
_entity.pdbx_description
1 polymer ?
#
loop_
_entity_poly.entity_id
_entity_poly.type
_entity_poly.pdbx_seq_one_letter_code
_entity_poly.pdbx_strand_id
1 'polypeptide(L)'
;MEAVWQRTGDLLGDFVRLVLLLEELLERLGAPKGETLGGKLRSGAVEAFLQSYPDRGALRGRLWRLVELRNAVLHERAEVPPWAFLEGKALVGRLLAALERQGLYSREEWAARVAFLESPAPPAPQAFPETIPPEAARAPEVRERPPMAWWMLRWPGLPLPQRFLGGRALALPRRKIR
;
A
#
# COMPACT_ATOMS: atom_id res chain seq x y z
N MET A 1 11.68 0.11 11.69
CA MET A 1 11.57 -0.89 10.60
C MET A 1 11.88 -0.17 9.32
N GLU A 2 13.06 -0.39 8.74
CA GLU A 2 13.34 0.09 7.38
C GLU A 2 12.47 -0.70 6.41
N ALA A 3 11.68 0.01 5.60
CA ALA A 3 10.90 -0.62 4.55
C ALA A 3 11.86 -1.20 3.51
N VAL A 4 11.84 -2.52 3.36
CA VAL A 4 12.66 -3.20 2.35
C VAL A 4 12.07 -2.91 0.97
N TRP A 5 12.81 -2.15 0.16
CA TRP A 5 12.45 -1.82 -1.22
C TRP A 5 12.74 -3.02 -2.14
N GLN A 6 11.76 -3.92 -2.24
CA GLN A 6 11.82 -5.12 -3.07
C GLN A 6 10.53 -5.33 -3.84
N ARG A 7 10.63 -6.00 -4.99
CA ARG A 7 9.46 -6.43 -5.77
C ARG A 7 8.77 -7.61 -5.11
N THR A 8 7.45 -7.63 -5.20
CA THR A 8 6.59 -8.73 -4.74
C THR A 8 6.35 -9.79 -5.81
N GLY A 9 6.43 -9.44 -7.09
CA GLY A 9 6.01 -10.33 -8.18
C GLY A 9 4.51 -10.33 -8.45
N ASP A 10 3.72 -9.77 -7.53
CA ASP A 10 2.33 -9.39 -7.76
C ASP A 10 2.23 -8.01 -8.42
N LEU A 11 1.39 -7.88 -9.45
CA LEU A 11 1.20 -6.64 -10.19
C LEU A 11 0.65 -5.52 -9.31
N LEU A 12 -0.29 -5.83 -8.42
CA LEU A 12 -0.89 -4.85 -7.52
C LEU A 12 0.13 -4.37 -6.49
N GLY A 13 0.82 -5.29 -5.81
CA GLY A 13 1.86 -4.97 -4.83
C GLY A 13 2.99 -4.14 -5.42
N ASP A 14 3.47 -4.50 -6.61
CA ASP A 14 4.54 -3.77 -7.31
C ASP A 14 4.07 -2.36 -7.73
N PHE A 15 2.83 -2.24 -8.21
CA PHE A 15 2.23 -0.96 -8.57
C PHE A 15 2.03 -0.05 -7.35
N VAL A 16 1.54 -0.59 -6.23
CA VAL A 16 1.38 0.17 -4.98
C VAL A 16 2.73 0.67 -4.47
N ARG A 17 3.77 -0.16 -4.49
CA ARG A 17 5.13 0.29 -4.10
C ARG A 17 5.65 1.39 -5.03
N LEU A 18 5.39 1.29 -6.33
CA LEU A 18 5.77 2.33 -7.29
C LEU A 18 5.07 3.66 -7.01
N VAL A 19 3.77 3.62 -6.67
CA VAL A 19 3.00 4.80 -6.25
C VAL A 19 3.56 5.39 -4.96
N LEU A 20 3.87 4.56 -3.96
CA LEU A 20 4.47 5.03 -2.70
C LEU A 20 5.84 5.69 -2.92
N LEU A 21 6.65 5.13 -3.81
CA LEU A 21 7.90 5.75 -4.21
C LEU A 21 7.66 7.09 -4.90
N LEU A 22 6.68 7.19 -5.80
CA LEU A 22 6.31 8.48 -6.41
C LEU A 22 5.89 9.50 -5.34
N GLU A 23 5.05 9.10 -4.37
CA GLU A 23 4.66 9.97 -3.26
C GLU A 23 5.87 10.46 -2.46
N GLU A 24 6.80 9.56 -2.12
CA GLU A 24 8.07 9.90 -1.44
C GLU A 24 8.86 10.94 -2.24
N LEU A 25 9.00 10.76 -3.56
CA LEU A 25 9.71 11.72 -4.43
C LEU A 25 9.05 13.09 -4.44
N LEU A 26 7.72 13.15 -4.55
CA LEU A 26 7.00 14.43 -4.54
C LEU A 26 7.13 15.13 -3.18
N GLU A 27 7.09 14.40 -2.08
CA GLU A 27 7.30 14.94 -0.74
C GLU A 27 8.72 15.48 -0.56
N ARG A 28 9.74 14.78 -1.09
CA ARG A 28 11.13 15.25 -1.10
C ARG A 28 11.32 16.52 -1.94
N LEU A 29 10.52 16.69 -2.99
CA LEU A 29 10.44 17.95 -3.76
C LEU A 29 9.73 19.08 -3.00
N GLY A 30 9.15 18.81 -1.83
CA GLY A 30 8.46 19.81 -1.01
C GLY A 30 6.93 19.78 -1.13
N ALA A 31 6.34 18.72 -1.69
CA ALA A 31 4.89 18.54 -1.63
C ALA A 31 4.42 18.23 -0.20
N PRO A 32 3.22 18.68 0.22
CA PRO A 32 2.71 18.39 1.56
C PRO A 32 2.40 16.90 1.75
N LYS A 33 2.83 16.31 2.87
CA LYS A 33 2.65 14.86 3.15
C LYS A 33 1.18 14.43 3.26
N GLY A 34 0.33 15.29 3.84
CA GLY A 34 -1.09 15.00 4.08
C GLY A 34 -2.00 15.18 2.86
N GLU A 35 -1.46 15.61 1.72
CA GLU A 35 -2.23 15.83 0.50
C GLU A 35 -2.44 14.53 -0.29
N THR A 36 -3.47 14.53 -1.13
CA THR A 36 -3.65 13.47 -2.13
C THR A 36 -2.51 13.49 -3.15
N LEU A 37 -2.23 12.38 -3.83
CA LEU A 37 -1.21 12.34 -4.89
C LEU A 37 -1.43 13.43 -5.97
N GLY A 38 -2.69 13.65 -6.38
CA GLY A 38 -3.05 14.74 -7.29
C GLY A 38 -2.87 16.14 -6.67
N GLY A 39 -3.09 16.30 -5.36
CA GLY A 39 -2.76 17.52 -4.61
C GLY A 39 -1.26 17.79 -4.58
N LYS A 40 -0.45 16.77 -4.31
CA LYS A 40 1.03 16.84 -4.32
C LYS A 40 1.55 17.31 -5.68
N LEU A 41 1.01 16.80 -6.78
CA LEU A 41 1.38 17.22 -8.15
C LEU A 41 1.06 18.68 -8.46
N ARG A 42 0.06 19.27 -7.80
CA ARG A 42 -0.31 20.69 -7.96
C ARG A 42 0.43 21.62 -6.99
N SER A 43 1.27 21.08 -6.11
CA SER A 43 2.02 21.90 -5.17
C SER A 43 3.01 22.79 -5.91
N GLY A 44 3.20 24.03 -5.45
CA GLY A 44 4.06 25.01 -6.12
C GLY A 44 5.50 24.53 -6.31
N ALA A 45 6.05 23.76 -5.36
CA ALA A 45 7.40 23.22 -5.45
C ALA A 45 7.52 22.14 -6.56
N VAL A 46 6.55 21.22 -6.64
CA VAL A 46 6.50 20.21 -7.71
C VAL A 46 6.24 20.87 -9.07
N GLU A 47 5.33 21.85 -9.15
CA GLU A 47 5.10 22.62 -10.37
C GLU A 47 6.39 23.29 -10.85
N ALA A 48 7.08 24.03 -9.97
CA ALA A 48 8.33 24.71 -10.32
C ALA A 48 9.40 23.72 -10.82
N PHE A 49 9.53 22.57 -10.14
CA PHE A 49 10.41 21.50 -10.58
C PHE A 49 10.04 21.00 -11.98
N LEU A 50 8.76 20.68 -12.24
CA LEU A 50 8.31 20.19 -13.54
C LEU A 50 8.51 21.23 -14.66
N GLN A 51 8.37 22.52 -14.36
CA GLN A 51 8.61 23.59 -15.34
C GLN A 51 10.08 23.68 -15.78
N SER A 52 11.03 23.16 -14.98
CA SER A 52 12.45 23.13 -15.35
C SER A 52 12.80 22.10 -16.44
N TYR A 53 11.85 21.25 -16.84
CA TYR A 53 12.09 20.19 -17.83
C TYR A 53 11.74 20.62 -19.26
N PRO A 54 12.55 20.22 -20.27
CA PRO A 54 12.25 20.48 -21.69
C PRO A 54 10.88 19.94 -22.13
N ASP A 55 10.50 18.75 -21.65
CA ASP A 55 9.27 18.03 -21.99
C ASP A 55 8.20 18.09 -20.90
N ARG A 56 8.18 19.18 -20.13
CA ARG A 56 7.29 19.41 -18.98
C ARG A 56 5.83 19.01 -19.19
N GLY A 57 5.25 19.30 -20.36
CA GLY A 57 3.85 18.95 -20.67
C GLY A 57 3.62 17.44 -20.75
N ALA A 58 4.52 16.72 -21.42
CA ALA A 58 4.47 15.27 -21.52
C ALA A 58 4.75 14.59 -20.17
N LEU A 59 5.75 15.09 -19.43
CA LEU A 59 6.08 14.59 -18.09
C LEU A 59 4.90 14.74 -17.13
N ARG A 60 4.30 15.92 -17.10
CA ARG A 60 3.09 16.21 -16.32
C ARG A 60 1.92 15.31 -16.72
N GLY A 61 1.67 15.15 -18.01
CA GLY A 61 0.58 14.29 -18.51
C GLY A 61 0.76 12.83 -18.07
N ARG A 62 1.99 12.30 -18.14
CA ARG A 62 2.30 10.93 -17.67
C ARG A 62 2.12 10.77 -16.16
N LEU A 63 2.49 11.78 -15.37
CA LEU A 63 2.26 11.78 -13.92
C LEU A 63 0.77 11.78 -13.59
N TRP A 64 -0.03 12.60 -14.27
CA TRP A 64 -1.48 12.60 -14.09
C TRP A 64 -2.13 11.28 -14.47
N ARG A 65 -1.69 10.66 -15.58
CA ARG A 65 -2.15 9.32 -15.97
C ARG A 65 -1.87 8.27 -14.88
N LEU A 66 -0.73 8.36 -14.18
CA LEU A 66 -0.47 7.49 -13.02
C LEU A 66 -1.41 7.78 -11.85
N VAL A 67 -1.77 9.05 -11.59
CA VAL A 67 -2.75 9.40 -10.55
C VAL A 67 -4.13 8.83 -10.87
N GLU A 68 -4.58 8.98 -12.11
CA GLU A 68 -5.84 8.41 -12.60
C GLU A 68 -5.84 6.90 -12.44
N LEU A 69 -4.78 6.23 -12.89
CA LEU A 69 -4.64 4.78 -12.75
C LEU A 69 -4.64 4.34 -11.28
N ARG A 70 -3.91 5.06 -10.42
CA ARG A 70 -3.87 4.80 -8.98
C ARG A 70 -5.26 4.90 -8.36
N ASN A 71 -6.07 5.88 -8.77
CA ASN A 71 -7.42 6.03 -8.28
C ASN A 71 -8.33 4.90 -8.79
N ALA A 72 -8.24 4.54 -10.07
CA ALA A 72 -8.99 3.42 -10.61
C ALA A 72 -8.66 2.10 -9.88
N VAL A 73 -7.38 1.81 -9.66
CA VAL A 73 -6.93 0.59 -8.99
C VAL A 73 -7.32 0.58 -7.50
N LEU A 74 -7.03 1.66 -6.77
CA LEU A 74 -7.18 1.66 -5.30
C LEU A 74 -8.59 2.02 -4.82
N HIS A 75 -9.34 2.81 -5.56
CA HIS A 75 -10.69 3.23 -5.17
C HIS A 75 -11.78 2.47 -5.92
N GLU A 76 -11.56 2.22 -7.22
CA GLU A 76 -12.55 1.55 -8.08
C GLU A 76 -12.27 0.04 -8.22
N ARG A 77 -11.18 -0.46 -7.61
CA ARG A 77 -10.76 -1.87 -7.64
C ARG A 77 -10.52 -2.38 -9.06
N ALA A 78 -10.12 -1.49 -9.97
CA ALA A 78 -9.73 -1.87 -11.32
C ALA A 78 -8.48 -2.77 -11.30
N GLU A 79 -8.38 -3.65 -12.28
CA GLU A 79 -7.17 -4.45 -12.48
C GLU A 79 -5.99 -3.55 -12.84
N VAL A 80 -4.80 -3.93 -12.36
CA VAL A 80 -3.56 -3.22 -12.72
C VAL A 80 -3.14 -3.67 -14.11
N PRO A 81 -3.06 -2.76 -15.10
CA PRO A 81 -2.68 -3.17 -16.43
C PRO A 81 -1.18 -3.57 -16.47
N PRO A 82 -0.78 -4.57 -17.27
CA PRO A 82 0.59 -5.09 -17.28
C PRO A 82 1.66 -4.04 -17.60
N TRP A 83 1.31 -3.00 -18.37
CA TRP A 83 2.21 -1.90 -18.71
C TRP A 83 2.44 -0.90 -17.58
N ALA A 84 1.58 -0.86 -16.55
CA ALA A 84 1.56 0.17 -15.51
C ALA A 84 2.90 0.30 -14.80
N PHE A 85 3.45 -0.84 -14.39
CA PHE A 85 4.73 -0.86 -13.68
C PHE A 85 5.88 -0.46 -14.58
N LEU A 86 5.91 -0.90 -15.85
CA LEU A 86 7.00 -0.59 -16.77
C LEU A 86 7.05 0.90 -17.11
N GLU A 87 5.90 1.50 -17.46
CA GLU A 87 5.81 2.93 -17.74
C GLU A 87 6.09 3.77 -16.49
N GLY A 88 5.49 3.39 -15.36
CA GLY A 88 5.69 4.10 -14.11
C GLY A 88 7.13 3.99 -13.60
N LYS A 89 7.79 2.84 -13.77
CA LYS A 89 9.21 2.63 -13.43
C LYS A 89 10.09 3.62 -14.18
N ALA A 90 9.91 3.77 -15.49
CA ALA A 90 10.69 4.70 -16.30
C ALA A 90 10.48 6.15 -15.85
N LEU A 91 9.24 6.52 -15.53
CA LEU A 91 8.88 7.85 -15.07
C LEU A 91 9.47 8.18 -13.70
N VAL A 92 9.25 7.29 -12.73
CA VAL A 92 9.74 7.42 -11.34
C VAL A 92 11.26 7.38 -11.31
N GLY A 93 11.90 6.52 -12.10
CA GLY A 93 13.36 6.47 -12.22
C GLY A 93 13.96 7.77 -12.73
N ARG A 94 13.31 8.41 -13.71
CA ARG A 94 13.75 9.73 -14.22
C ARG A 94 13.64 10.83 -13.16
N LEU A 95 12.58 10.82 -12.36
CA LEU A 95 12.42 11.76 -11.25
C LEU A 95 13.49 11.48 -10.18
N LEU A 96 13.64 10.24 -9.74
CA LEU A 96 14.62 9.83 -8.74
C LEU A 96 16.06 10.24 -9.13
N ALA A 97 16.46 10.04 -10.38
CA ALA A 97 17.77 10.46 -10.88
C ALA A 97 17.96 11.99 -10.90
N ALA A 98 16.88 12.77 -11.00
CA ALA A 98 16.96 14.21 -10.91
C ALA A 98 17.03 14.71 -9.47
N LEU A 99 16.31 14.08 -8.56
CA LEU A 99 16.36 14.40 -7.14
C LEU A 99 17.73 14.06 -6.52
N GLU A 100 18.35 12.97 -6.95
CA GLU A 100 19.72 12.61 -6.53
C GLU A 100 20.73 13.68 -6.97
N ARG A 101 20.67 14.13 -8.23
CA ARG A 101 21.53 15.22 -8.72
C ARG A 101 21.34 16.55 -7.98
N GLN A 102 20.17 16.75 -7.38
CA GLN A 102 19.87 17.93 -6.54
C GLN A 102 20.27 17.73 -5.07
N GLY A 103 20.81 16.57 -4.69
CA GLY A 103 21.21 16.26 -3.32
C GLY A 103 20.06 15.94 -2.37
N LEU A 104 18.86 15.63 -2.91
CA LEU A 104 17.66 15.32 -2.09
C LEU A 104 17.61 13.87 -1.60
N TYR A 105 18.56 13.04 -2.05
CA TYR A 105 18.76 11.66 -1.65
C TYR A 105 20.22 11.44 -1.27
N SER A 106 20.45 10.63 -0.22
CA SER A 106 21.77 10.04 -0.03
C SER A 106 22.01 8.97 -1.10
N ARG A 107 23.29 8.67 -1.37
CA ARG A 107 23.67 7.63 -2.33
C ARG A 107 23.11 6.24 -1.95
N GLU A 108 23.07 5.94 -0.65
CA GLU A 108 22.53 4.68 -0.12
C GLU A 108 21.01 4.60 -0.29
N GLU A 109 20.28 5.67 0.04
CA GLU A 109 18.83 5.73 -0.14
C GLU A 109 18.49 5.57 -1.62
N TRP A 110 19.17 6.32 -2.50
CA TRP A 110 18.98 6.26 -3.94
C TRP A 110 19.23 4.85 -4.48
N ALA A 111 20.34 4.21 -4.08
CA ALA A 111 20.68 2.86 -4.51
C ALA A 111 19.58 1.85 -4.13
N ALA A 112 19.00 1.96 -2.93
CA ALA A 112 17.90 1.08 -2.51
C ALA A 112 16.63 1.26 -3.38
N ARG A 113 16.28 2.50 -3.75
CA ARG A 113 15.11 2.77 -4.60
C ARG A 113 15.33 2.31 -6.03
N VAL A 114 16.53 2.54 -6.57
CA VAL A 114 16.91 2.04 -7.90
C VAL A 114 16.90 0.52 -7.93
N ALA A 115 17.42 -0.15 -6.89
CA ALA A 115 17.40 -1.60 -6.80
C ALA A 115 15.97 -2.16 -6.89
N PHE A 116 14.98 -1.53 -6.24
CA PHE A 116 13.58 -1.91 -6.40
C PHE A 116 13.08 -1.75 -7.85
N LEU A 117 13.34 -0.59 -8.46
CA LEU A 117 12.92 -0.31 -9.84
C LEU A 117 13.54 -1.31 -10.81
N GLU A 118 14.82 -1.65 -10.63
CA GLU A 118 15.59 -2.50 -11.54
C GLU A 118 15.41 -3.99 -11.30
N SER A 119 14.94 -4.38 -10.11
CA SER A 119 14.75 -5.79 -9.76
C SER A 119 13.86 -6.52 -10.78
N PRO A 120 14.26 -7.74 -11.21
CA PRO A 120 13.35 -8.60 -11.94
C PRO A 120 12.14 -8.92 -11.06
N ALA A 121 10.99 -9.21 -11.68
CA ALA A 121 9.88 -9.77 -10.93
C ALA A 121 10.35 -11.08 -10.31
N PRO A 122 10.16 -11.30 -9.00
CA PRO A 122 10.43 -12.62 -8.44
C PRO A 122 9.57 -13.66 -9.16
N PRO A 123 10.03 -14.92 -9.24
CA PRO A 123 9.25 -15.97 -9.88
C PRO A 123 7.86 -16.03 -9.23
N ALA A 124 6.82 -16.21 -10.05
CA ALA A 124 5.48 -16.39 -9.54
C ALA A 124 5.51 -17.51 -8.48
N PRO A 125 4.91 -17.30 -7.30
CA PRO A 125 4.85 -18.36 -6.29
C PRO A 125 4.27 -19.60 -6.98
N GLN A 126 4.97 -20.73 -6.84
CA GLN A 126 4.44 -21.99 -7.33
C GLN A 126 3.07 -22.17 -6.68
N ALA A 127 2.02 -22.37 -7.49
CA ALA A 127 0.73 -22.75 -6.97
C ALA A 127 0.96 -23.97 -6.08
N PHE A 128 0.65 -23.85 -4.79
CA PHE A 128 0.71 -24.99 -3.90
C PHE A 128 -0.17 -26.09 -4.52
N PRO A 129 0.40 -27.23 -4.93
CA PRO A 129 -0.42 -28.34 -5.39
C PRO A 129 -0.99 -28.97 -4.14
N GLU A 130 -2.17 -28.51 -3.75
CA GLU A 130 -3.20 -29.27 -3.05
C GLU A 130 -4.32 -28.29 -2.69
N THR A 131 -5.31 -28.23 -3.56
CA THR A 131 -6.67 -27.93 -3.11
C THR A 131 -6.93 -28.91 -1.98
N ILE A 132 -6.92 -28.46 -0.72
CA ILE A 132 -7.35 -29.31 0.40
C ILE A 132 -8.75 -29.77 0.01
N PRO A 133 -8.95 -31.07 -0.27
CA PRO A 133 -10.27 -31.54 -0.65
C PRO A 133 -11.23 -31.21 0.50
N PRO A 134 -12.49 -30.86 0.23
CA PRO A 134 -13.42 -30.38 1.25
C PRO A 134 -13.56 -31.35 2.45
N GLU A 135 -13.26 -32.65 2.26
CA GLU A 135 -13.18 -33.63 3.34
C GLU A 135 -12.04 -33.37 4.33
N ALA A 136 -10.88 -32.88 3.88
CA ALA A 136 -9.70 -32.58 4.70
C ALA A 136 -9.71 -31.15 5.31
N ALA A 137 -10.59 -30.27 4.79
CA ALA A 137 -10.83 -28.94 5.36
C ALA A 137 -11.83 -28.97 6.55
N ARG A 138 -12.37 -30.15 6.89
CA ARG A 138 -13.20 -30.31 8.09
C ARG A 138 -12.34 -30.09 9.33
N ALA A 139 -12.81 -29.23 10.23
CA ALA A 139 -12.26 -29.16 11.57
C ALA A 139 -12.19 -30.57 12.14
N PRO A 140 -11.13 -30.94 12.90
CA PRO A 140 -11.06 -32.25 13.51
C PRO A 140 -12.37 -32.49 14.25
N GLU A 141 -13.17 -33.46 13.77
CA GLU A 141 -14.31 -33.94 14.53
C GLU A 141 -13.78 -34.24 15.90
N VAL A 142 -14.39 -33.61 16.91
CA VAL A 142 -13.94 -33.59 18.29
C VAL A 142 -13.69 -35.02 18.71
N ARG A 143 -12.43 -35.47 18.55
CA ARG A 143 -11.91 -36.66 19.17
C ARG A 143 -11.95 -36.31 20.63
N GLU A 144 -13.02 -36.80 21.26
CA GLU A 144 -13.20 -36.97 22.68
C GLU A 144 -12.42 -35.92 23.47
N ARG A 145 -13.06 -34.76 23.69
CA ARG A 145 -12.65 -33.95 24.84
C ARG A 145 -12.56 -34.93 26.01
N PRO A 146 -11.39 -35.13 26.64
CA PRO A 146 -11.33 -35.96 27.83
C PRO A 146 -12.37 -35.38 28.81
N PRO A 147 -13.17 -36.22 29.48
CA PRO A 147 -14.22 -35.75 30.36
C PRO A 147 -13.60 -34.72 31.29
N MET A 148 -14.18 -33.50 31.30
CA MET A 148 -13.67 -32.38 32.09
C MET A 148 -13.36 -32.90 33.48
N ALA A 149 -12.07 -33.03 33.76
CA ALA A 149 -11.64 -33.62 34.99
C ALA A 149 -12.00 -32.61 36.08
N TRP A 150 -12.83 -33.08 37.01
CA TRP A 150 -13.41 -32.40 38.17
C TRP A 150 -12.44 -31.49 38.96
N TRP A 151 -11.13 -31.57 38.73
CA TRP A 151 -10.12 -30.66 39.27
C TRP A 151 -10.09 -29.26 38.63
N MET A 152 -10.68 -29.03 37.45
CA MET A 152 -10.85 -27.67 36.88
C MET A 152 -11.90 -26.82 37.62
N LEU A 153 -12.76 -27.42 38.46
CA LEU A 153 -13.72 -26.71 39.32
C LEU A 153 -13.07 -26.06 40.57
N ARG A 154 -11.74 -26.20 40.75
CA ARG A 154 -11.05 -25.79 41.98
C ARG A 154 -10.00 -24.69 41.81
N TRP A 155 -9.89 -24.09 40.63
CA TRP A 155 -9.10 -22.86 40.45
C TRP A 155 -9.99 -21.63 40.55
N PRO A 156 -9.71 -20.67 41.45
CA PRO A 156 -10.46 -19.42 41.50
C PRO A 156 -10.20 -18.66 40.20
N GLY A 157 -11.29 -18.22 39.57
CA GLY A 157 -11.30 -17.74 38.21
C GLY A 157 -10.26 -16.67 37.92
N LEU A 158 -9.49 -16.90 36.86
CA LEU A 158 -8.88 -15.81 36.11
C LEU A 158 -10.02 -14.88 35.64
N PRO A 159 -10.01 -13.59 36.01
CA PRO A 159 -11.05 -12.67 35.59
C PRO A 159 -10.93 -12.48 34.07
N LEU A 160 -11.87 -13.05 33.33
CA LEU A 160 -12.16 -12.61 31.97
C LEU A 160 -12.59 -11.15 32.07
N PRO A 161 -11.91 -10.19 31.41
CA PRO A 161 -12.40 -8.82 31.37
C PRO A 161 -13.68 -8.80 30.54
N GLN A 162 -14.82 -8.89 31.21
CA GLN A 162 -16.12 -8.60 30.63
C GLN A 162 -16.18 -7.11 30.32
N ARG A 163 -15.68 -6.72 29.14
CA ARG A 163 -16.06 -5.44 28.55
C ARG A 163 -17.53 -5.53 28.18
N PHE A 164 -18.38 -5.11 29.10
CA PHE A 164 -19.75 -4.70 28.79
C PHE A 164 -19.68 -3.63 27.70
N LEU A 165 -20.01 -4.00 26.47
CA LEU A 165 -20.47 -3.04 25.47
C LEU A 165 -21.85 -2.57 25.91
N GLY A 166 -21.86 -1.67 26.90
CA GLY A 166 -23.05 -0.90 27.23
C GLY A 166 -23.46 -0.15 25.97
N GLY A 167 -24.59 -0.56 25.38
CA GLY A 167 -25.20 0.10 24.24
C GLY A 167 -25.51 1.54 24.60
N ARG A 168 -24.59 2.46 24.31
CA ARG A 168 -24.91 3.88 24.20
C ARG A 168 -25.73 4.02 22.93
N ALA A 169 -27.05 4.12 23.10
CA ALA A 169 -27.93 4.60 22.05
C ALA A 169 -27.38 5.94 21.55
N LEU A 170 -26.93 5.98 20.30
CA LEU A 170 -26.60 7.21 19.60
C LEU A 170 -27.90 7.99 19.45
N ALA A 171 -28.06 9.04 20.23
CA ALA A 171 -29.16 9.99 20.05
C ALA A 171 -28.99 10.67 18.69
N LEU A 172 -29.89 10.37 17.75
CA LEU A 172 -29.96 11.07 16.47
C LEU A 172 -30.33 12.54 16.71
N PRO A 173 -29.62 13.52 16.11
CA PRO A 173 -29.99 14.91 16.23
C PRO A 173 -31.33 15.16 15.51
N ARG A 174 -32.35 15.59 16.27
CA ARG A 174 -33.63 16.05 15.72
C ARG A 174 -33.40 17.32 14.88
N ARG A 175 -33.39 17.18 13.55
CA ARG A 175 -33.58 18.33 12.65
C ARG A 175 -35.04 18.76 12.71
N LYS A 176 -35.29 20.02 13.07
CA LYS A 176 -36.57 20.69 12.78
C LYS A 176 -36.60 20.97 11.29
N ILE A 177 -37.54 20.35 10.59
CA ILE A 177 -37.95 20.77 9.25
C ILE A 177 -38.71 22.09 9.45
N ARG A 178 -38.27 23.15 8.76
CA ARG A 178 -39.03 24.36 8.53
C ARG A 178 -39.43 24.37 7.07
#